data_AF-A0A512RMR0-F1
#
_entry.id   AF-A0A512RMR0-F1
#
_cell.length_a   1.000
_cell.length_b   1.000
_cell.length_c   1.000
_cell.angle_alpha   90.00
_cell.angle_beta   90.00
_cell.angle_gamma   90.00
#
_symmetry.space_group_name_H-M   'P 1'
#
loop_
_entity.id
_entity.type
_entity.pdbx_description
1 polymer ?
#
loop_
_entity_poly.entity_id
_entity_poly.type
_entity_poly.pdbx_seq_one_letter_code
_entity_poly.pdbx_strand_id
1 'polypeptide(L)'
;MRPVNKIPPAYLRELSATGSEQQRGAIHHALIESLGNYCSYCEMPLSDYHIEHLRHLAEWPEQLSLDQWDDLLLICNDCRNHIRMPTLNATSAAAILWPDKDSTFSLVNSPFQYELRTVKYLVMDEGNKVSEETKDLVFVVPNRDAGQTLYEKAFNTIAHFQLNMQLEFYNENTGELRVPLAVHAERSDNRMFKRTAAWMEAHDSVKRLRELEGHAANGPGDPALLRRMFIQQIAMTAWYSGNWSVWMTVFYQQTEDLDLLRTAFAGNIHEFSGLRNDNDALFSI
;
A
#
# COMPACT_ATOMS: atom_id res chain seq x y z
N MET A 1 -2.99 -1.11 -4.12
CA MET A 1 -3.12 0.33 -3.85
C MET A 1 -4.45 0.53 -3.16
N ARG A 2 -4.45 1.03 -1.93
CA ARG A 2 -5.63 1.06 -1.06
C ARG A 2 -6.45 2.28 -1.43
N PRO A 3 -7.78 2.14 -1.61
CA PRO A 3 -8.64 3.28 -1.74
C PRO A 3 -8.59 4.07 -0.43
N VAL A 4 -8.49 5.39 -0.55
CA VAL A 4 -8.42 6.27 0.60
C VAL A 4 -9.61 7.22 0.60
N ASN A 5 -10.39 7.18 1.67
CA ASN A 5 -11.45 8.15 1.91
C ASN A 5 -10.91 9.18 2.91
N LYS A 6 -10.87 10.46 2.49
CA LYS A 6 -10.31 11.55 3.29
C LYS A 6 -11.43 12.38 3.90
N ILE A 7 -11.82 12.09 5.13
CA ILE A 7 -12.76 12.93 5.87
C ILE A 7 -11.94 13.82 6.81
N PRO A 8 -11.95 15.15 6.66
CA PRO A 8 -11.21 16.01 7.57
C PRO A 8 -11.79 15.90 8.98
N PRO A 9 -10.96 15.62 10.01
CA PRO A 9 -11.41 15.56 11.40
C PRO A 9 -12.10 16.85 11.82
N ALA A 10 -13.10 16.74 12.71
CA ALA A 10 -13.90 17.89 13.14
C ALA A 10 -13.03 19.00 13.77
N TYR A 11 -11.98 18.63 14.52
CA TYR A 11 -11.08 19.57 15.18
C TYR A 11 -10.25 20.42 14.19
N LEU A 12 -10.03 19.95 12.95
CA LEU A 12 -9.34 20.74 11.93
C LEU A 12 -10.13 22.00 11.56
N ARG A 13 -11.47 21.97 11.67
CA ARG A 13 -12.32 23.13 11.34
C ARG A 13 -12.15 24.28 12.32
N GLU A 14 -11.66 23.99 13.53
CA GLU A 14 -11.45 24.96 14.61
C GLU A 14 -10.04 25.58 14.58
N LEU A 15 -9.13 25.03 13.78
CA LEU A 15 -7.71 25.43 13.69
C LEU A 15 -7.46 26.68 12.82
N SER A 16 -8.50 27.35 12.32
CA SER A 16 -8.44 28.47 11.37
C SER A 16 -7.78 29.77 11.88
N ALA A 17 -7.06 29.73 13.00
CA ALA A 17 -6.48 30.89 13.69
C ALA A 17 -4.99 30.73 14.10
N THR A 18 -4.29 29.69 13.66
CA THR A 18 -2.91 29.38 14.11
C THR A 18 -1.84 29.70 13.05
N GLY A 19 -0.57 29.84 13.48
CA GLY A 19 0.55 30.12 12.58
C GLY A 19 0.86 28.96 11.62
N SER A 20 1.55 29.25 10.50
CA SER A 20 1.74 28.33 9.37
C SER A 20 2.37 26.97 9.72
N GLU A 21 3.33 26.94 10.66
CA GLU A 21 3.98 25.70 11.10
C GLU A 21 3.05 24.79 11.92
N GLN A 22 2.25 25.39 12.82
CA GLN A 22 1.25 24.66 13.62
C GLN A 22 0.13 24.11 12.72
N GLN A 23 -0.30 24.90 11.74
CA GLN A 23 -1.28 24.46 10.75
C GLN A 23 -0.78 23.27 9.94
N ARG A 24 0.48 23.29 9.49
CA ARG A 24 1.10 22.17 8.78
C ARG A 24 1.14 20.90 9.64
N GLY A 25 1.61 21.02 10.89
CA GLY A 25 1.66 19.88 11.82
C GLY A 25 0.27 19.28 12.09
N ALA A 26 -0.76 20.12 12.22
CA ALA A 26 -2.13 19.66 12.42
C ALA A 26 -2.70 18.95 11.18
N ILE A 27 -2.50 19.50 9.98
CA ILE A 27 -2.90 18.86 8.71
C ILE A 27 -2.22 17.50 8.56
N HIS A 28 -0.93 17.44 8.85
CA HIS A 28 -0.16 16.20 8.80
C HIS A 28 -0.72 15.13 9.74
N HIS A 29 -0.95 15.48 11.01
CA HIS A 29 -1.50 14.56 11.99
C HIS A 29 -2.88 14.06 11.57
N ALA A 30 -3.74 14.95 11.10
CA ALA A 30 -5.07 14.60 10.62
C ALA A 30 -5.04 13.70 9.38
N LEU A 31 -4.07 13.87 8.48
CA LEU A 31 -3.87 12.95 7.36
C LEU A 31 -3.47 11.56 7.85
N ILE A 32 -2.59 11.45 8.85
CA ILE A 32 -2.22 10.16 9.46
C ILE A 32 -3.43 9.54 10.16
N GLU A 33 -4.24 10.32 10.86
CA GLU A 33 -5.47 9.89 11.50
C GLU A 33 -6.56 9.48 10.49
N SER A 34 -6.54 10.02 9.27
CA SER A 34 -7.54 9.68 8.25
C SER A 34 -7.08 8.50 7.39
N LEU A 35 -5.79 8.41 7.09
CA LEU A 35 -5.23 7.49 6.10
C LEU A 35 -4.41 6.37 6.72
N GLY A 36 -4.02 6.48 7.98
CA GLY A 36 -2.96 5.67 8.57
C GLY A 36 -1.58 6.11 8.09
N ASN A 37 -0.55 5.59 8.75
CA ASN A 37 0.84 5.99 8.50
C ASN A 37 1.48 5.24 7.31
N TYR A 38 0.84 5.30 6.14
CA TYR A 38 1.26 4.58 4.93
C TYR A 38 1.25 5.48 3.70
N CYS A 39 2.10 5.16 2.73
CA CYS A 39 2.03 5.81 1.42
C CYS A 39 0.71 5.46 0.73
N SER A 40 -0.03 6.45 0.25
CA SER A 40 -1.29 6.25 -0.47
C SER A 40 -1.13 5.46 -1.79
N TYR A 41 0.07 5.45 -2.38
CA TYR A 41 0.34 4.72 -3.63
C TYR A 41 0.90 3.32 -3.40
N CYS A 42 2.06 3.23 -2.74
CA CYS A 42 2.77 1.96 -2.58
C CYS A 42 2.42 1.21 -1.28
N GLU A 43 1.63 1.82 -0.38
CA GLU A 43 1.21 1.27 0.91
C GLU A 43 2.34 0.89 1.88
N MET A 44 3.58 1.26 1.58
CA MET A 44 4.66 1.09 2.53
C MET A 44 4.38 1.93 3.80
N PRO A 45 4.66 1.39 4.98
CA PRO A 45 4.74 2.18 6.21
C PRO A 45 5.70 3.34 5.98
N LEU A 46 5.28 4.51 6.41
CA LEU A 46 6.09 5.70 6.29
C LEU A 46 6.89 5.90 7.58
N SER A 47 8.16 6.30 7.44
CA SER A 47 8.97 6.87 8.53
C SER A 47 8.81 8.40 8.57
N ASP A 48 9.35 9.04 9.60
CA ASP A 48 9.20 10.45 10.03
C ASP A 48 9.22 11.59 8.98
N TYR A 49 9.55 11.33 7.72
CA TYR A 49 9.59 12.30 6.63
C TYR A 49 8.41 12.10 5.66
N HIS A 50 7.19 12.29 6.16
CA HIS A 50 5.99 12.27 5.32
C HIS A 50 5.81 13.62 4.64
N ILE A 51 5.25 13.57 3.43
CA ILE A 51 5.22 14.74 2.54
C ILE A 51 3.79 14.84 2.02
N GLU A 52 3.08 15.88 2.44
CA GLU A 52 1.67 16.16 2.15
C GLU A 52 1.44 16.65 0.70
N HIS A 53 1.38 15.75 -0.28
CA HIS A 53 1.46 16.16 -1.69
C HIS A 53 0.18 16.79 -2.23
N LEU A 54 0.30 17.97 -2.86
CA LEU A 54 -0.74 18.58 -3.70
C LEU A 54 -0.68 18.04 -5.11
N ARG A 55 -1.67 17.24 -5.50
CA ARG A 55 -1.76 16.43 -6.73
C ARG A 55 -1.25 17.07 -8.03
N HIS A 56 -1.33 18.39 -8.16
CA HIS A 56 -1.09 19.13 -9.40
C HIS A 56 0.10 20.09 -9.36
N LEU A 57 0.85 20.16 -8.26
CA LEU A 57 1.95 21.12 -8.16
C LEU A 57 3.30 20.41 -8.21
N ALA A 58 4.09 20.73 -9.24
CA ALA A 58 5.49 20.37 -9.31
C ALA A 58 6.30 21.04 -8.17
N GLU A 59 5.90 22.26 -7.80
CA GLU A 59 6.49 23.05 -6.72
C GLU A 59 5.60 23.04 -5.48
N TRP A 60 6.19 22.80 -4.32
CA TRP A 60 5.43 22.76 -3.08
C TRP A 60 5.14 24.18 -2.60
N PRO A 61 3.91 24.52 -2.21
CA PRO A 61 3.67 25.79 -1.59
C PRO A 61 4.39 25.85 -0.25
N GLU A 62 4.92 27.02 0.13
CA GLU A 62 5.55 27.20 1.44
C GLU A 62 4.58 26.97 2.60
N GLN A 63 3.27 27.08 2.34
CA GLN A 63 2.20 26.92 3.32
C GLN A 63 1.11 25.99 2.77
N LEU A 64 0.69 25.03 3.59
CA LEU A 64 -0.47 24.18 3.31
C LEU A 64 -1.70 24.79 3.96
N SER A 65 -2.83 24.73 3.26
CA SER A 65 -4.10 25.23 3.78
C SER A 65 -5.19 24.15 3.74
N LEU A 66 -6.17 24.30 4.64
CA LEU A 66 -7.26 23.33 4.82
C LEU A 66 -8.20 23.25 3.61
N ASP A 67 -8.31 24.33 2.84
CA ASP A 67 -9.05 24.35 1.57
C ASP A 67 -8.46 23.40 0.53
N GLN A 68 -7.20 22.97 0.70
CA GLN A 68 -6.52 22.04 -0.19
C GLN A 68 -6.66 20.57 0.23
N TRP A 69 -7.41 20.26 1.29
CA TRP A 69 -7.53 18.91 1.87
C TRP A 69 -7.81 17.81 0.83
N ASP A 70 -8.68 18.10 -0.13
CA ASP A 70 -9.07 17.16 -1.19
C ASP A 70 -7.94 16.82 -2.16
N ASP A 71 -6.86 17.61 -2.17
CA ASP A 71 -5.69 17.40 -3.00
C ASP A 71 -4.49 16.84 -2.24
N LEU A 72 -4.56 16.74 -0.91
CA LEU A 72 -3.48 16.23 -0.06
C LEU A 72 -3.47 14.70 0.03
N LEU A 73 -2.28 14.10 -0.08
CA LEU A 73 -2.05 12.67 0.16
C LEU A 73 -0.79 12.47 1.00
N LEU A 74 -0.75 11.37 1.76
CA LEU A 74 0.47 10.92 2.43
C LEU A 74 1.28 10.04 1.48
N ILE A 75 2.51 10.43 1.19
CA ILE A 75 3.37 9.66 0.26
C ILE A 75 4.78 9.45 0.81
N CYS A 76 5.42 8.36 0.37
CA CYS A 76 6.82 8.09 0.62
C CYS A 76 7.72 8.90 -0.33
N ASN A 77 9.01 8.97 -0.02
CA ASN A 77 9.99 9.70 -0.83
C ASN A 77 10.11 9.13 -2.26
N ASP A 78 10.02 7.81 -2.44
CA ASP A 78 10.09 7.19 -3.77
C ASP A 78 8.91 7.62 -4.64
N CYS A 79 7.68 7.47 -4.14
CA CYS A 79 6.49 7.92 -4.86
C CYS A 79 6.52 9.44 -5.11
N ARG A 80 7.07 10.24 -4.18
CA ARG A 80 7.24 11.68 -4.38
C ARG A 80 8.17 11.99 -5.55
N ASN A 81 9.31 11.31 -5.65
CA ASN A 81 10.28 11.56 -6.71
C ASN A 81 9.67 11.33 -8.10
N HIS A 82 8.75 10.37 -8.21
CA HIS A 82 8.02 10.10 -9.45
C HIS A 82 6.96 11.14 -9.80
N ILE A 83 6.22 11.65 -8.80
CA ILE A 83 5.22 12.70 -9.04
C ILE A 83 5.88 14.02 -9.49
N ARG A 84 7.07 14.32 -8.97
CA ARG A 84 7.83 15.54 -9.30
C ARG A 84 8.49 15.52 -10.67
N MET A 85 8.40 14.41 -11.41
CA MET A 85 8.97 14.37 -12.75
C MET A 85 8.22 15.34 -13.68
N PRO A 86 8.91 16.19 -14.47
CA PRO A 86 8.31 17.15 -15.40
C PRO A 86 7.35 16.53 -16.43
N THR A 87 7.35 15.19 -16.53
CA THR A 87 6.50 14.40 -17.41
C THR A 87 5.03 14.34 -16.96
N LEU A 88 4.72 14.66 -15.70
CA LEU A 88 3.34 14.67 -15.20
C LEU A 88 2.63 15.98 -15.57
N ASN A 89 1.85 15.96 -16.63
CA ASN A 89 0.92 17.02 -17.04
C ASN A 89 -0.55 16.56 -16.90
N ALA A 90 -1.50 17.45 -17.20
CA ALA A 90 -2.94 17.17 -17.10
C ALA A 90 -3.38 15.91 -17.86
N THR A 91 -2.82 15.66 -19.04
CA THR A 91 -3.14 14.47 -19.86
C THR A 91 -2.63 13.19 -19.20
N SER A 92 -1.36 13.16 -18.78
CA SER A 92 -0.80 11.99 -18.08
C SER A 92 -1.43 11.76 -16.70
N ALA A 93 -1.86 12.83 -16.02
CA ALA A 93 -2.56 12.76 -14.75
C ALA A 93 -3.95 12.11 -14.89
N ALA A 94 -4.65 12.36 -16.00
CA ALA A 94 -5.93 11.70 -16.30
C ALA A 94 -5.77 10.22 -16.68
N ALA A 95 -4.55 9.82 -17.08
CA ALA A 95 -4.23 8.48 -17.55
C ALA A 95 -3.72 7.53 -16.45
N ILE A 96 -3.64 7.97 -15.20
CA ILE A 96 -3.28 7.15 -14.02
C ILE A 96 -4.46 7.04 -13.05
N LEU A 97 -4.35 6.11 -12.09
CA LEU A 97 -5.31 5.95 -10.99
C LEU A 97 -4.86 6.73 -9.77
N TRP A 98 -5.80 7.46 -9.17
CA TRP A 98 -5.61 8.21 -7.95
C TRP A 98 -6.26 7.47 -6.76
N PRO A 99 -5.52 7.18 -5.67
CA PRO A 99 -6.03 6.43 -4.51
C PRO A 99 -7.32 6.98 -3.90
N ASP A 100 -7.56 8.29 -4.01
CA ASP A 100 -8.66 8.99 -3.36
C ASP A 100 -9.79 9.42 -4.30
N LYS A 101 -9.68 9.13 -5.60
CA LYS A 101 -10.70 9.47 -6.61
C LYS A 101 -11.17 8.28 -7.42
N ASP A 102 -10.28 7.31 -7.65
CA ASP A 102 -10.57 6.12 -8.42
C ASP A 102 -10.76 4.91 -7.49
N SER A 103 -11.54 3.92 -7.94
CA SER A 103 -11.58 2.61 -7.29
C SER A 103 -10.27 1.88 -7.58
N THR A 104 -9.39 1.86 -6.58
CA THR A 104 -8.00 1.36 -6.72
C THR A 104 -7.81 -0.03 -6.13
N PHE A 105 -8.84 -0.57 -5.48
CA PHE A 105 -8.86 -1.93 -4.97
C PHE A 105 -10.29 -2.46 -4.93
N SER A 106 -10.44 -3.74 -5.25
CA SER A 106 -11.59 -4.56 -4.86
C SER A 106 -11.13 -6.00 -4.67
N LEU A 107 -11.90 -6.85 -4.01
CA LEU A 107 -11.50 -8.23 -3.77
C LEU A 107 -11.52 -9.09 -5.04
N VAL A 108 -12.48 -8.82 -5.93
CA VAL A 108 -12.73 -9.64 -7.13
C VAL A 108 -12.12 -9.01 -8.38
N ASN A 109 -12.40 -7.72 -8.62
CA ASN A 109 -12.03 -7.05 -9.87
C ASN A 109 -11.14 -5.83 -9.61
N SER A 110 -10.06 -6.04 -8.86
CA SER A 110 -9.10 -4.97 -8.55
C SER A 110 -8.39 -4.51 -9.82
N PRO A 111 -8.09 -3.22 -10.01
CA PRO A 111 -7.21 -2.76 -11.09
C PRO A 111 -5.79 -3.32 -10.98
N PHE A 112 -5.34 -3.57 -9.75
CA PHE A 112 -4.02 -4.09 -9.43
C PHE A 112 -4.13 -5.50 -8.88
N GLN A 113 -3.35 -6.42 -9.45
CA GLN A 113 -3.13 -7.76 -8.95
C GLN A 113 -1.72 -7.90 -8.38
N TYR A 114 -1.55 -8.89 -7.51
CA TYR A 114 -0.30 -9.19 -6.83
C TYR A 114 0.15 -10.59 -7.20
N GLU A 115 1.36 -10.70 -7.74
CA GLU A 115 1.93 -11.96 -8.20
C GLU A 115 3.27 -12.22 -7.53
N LEU A 116 3.36 -13.35 -6.80
CA LEU A 116 4.65 -13.85 -6.33
C LEU A 116 5.39 -14.50 -7.50
N ARG A 117 6.53 -13.94 -7.87
CA ARG A 117 7.40 -14.45 -8.95
C ARG A 117 8.77 -14.79 -8.38
N THR A 118 9.28 -15.96 -8.74
CA THR A 118 10.69 -16.32 -8.51
C THR A 118 11.55 -15.67 -9.59
N VAL A 119 12.50 -14.85 -9.19
CA VAL A 119 13.39 -14.11 -10.09
C VAL A 119 14.86 -14.41 -9.82
N LYS A 120 15.68 -14.28 -10.86
CA LYS A 120 17.14 -14.24 -10.72
C LYS A 120 17.55 -12.81 -10.42
N TYR A 121 17.88 -12.54 -9.15
CA TYR A 121 18.35 -11.23 -8.69
C TYR A 121 19.85 -11.11 -8.97
N LEU A 122 20.20 -10.26 -9.92
CA LEU A 122 21.58 -10.06 -10.38
C LEU A 122 22.05 -8.67 -9.96
N VAL A 123 23.13 -8.59 -9.19
CA VAL A 123 23.78 -7.30 -8.89
C VAL A 123 24.84 -7.04 -9.95
N MET A 124 24.74 -5.90 -10.61
CA MET A 124 25.57 -5.52 -11.76
C MET A 124 26.46 -4.33 -11.41
N ASP A 125 27.75 -4.40 -11.70
CA ASP A 125 28.70 -3.29 -11.59
C ASP A 125 29.38 -3.05 -12.93
N GLU A 126 29.18 -1.86 -13.50
CA GLU A 126 29.68 -1.49 -14.84
C GLU A 126 29.42 -2.56 -15.93
N GLY A 127 28.25 -3.21 -15.88
CA GLY A 127 27.84 -4.26 -16.83
C GLY A 127 28.33 -5.68 -16.50
N ASN A 128 29.19 -5.84 -15.49
CA ASN A 128 29.62 -7.14 -15.00
C ASN A 128 28.73 -7.63 -13.86
N LYS A 129 28.45 -8.94 -13.83
CA LYS A 129 27.69 -9.55 -12.73
C LYS A 129 28.60 -9.73 -11.52
N VAL A 130 28.24 -9.09 -10.41
CA VAL A 130 28.97 -9.16 -9.12
C VAL A 130 28.39 -10.25 -8.22
N SER A 131 27.05 -10.39 -8.20
CA SER A 131 26.37 -11.45 -7.47
C SER A 131 25.12 -11.92 -8.19
N GLU A 132 24.69 -13.13 -7.84
CA GLU A 132 23.47 -13.76 -8.32
C GLU A 132 22.84 -14.53 -7.17
N GLU A 133 21.55 -14.33 -6.98
CA GLU A 133 20.73 -15.13 -6.08
C GLU A 133 19.31 -15.27 -6.62
N THR A 134 18.64 -16.34 -6.22
CA THR A 134 17.22 -16.52 -6.50
C THR A 134 16.41 -15.87 -5.38
N LYS A 135 15.42 -15.06 -5.75
CA LYS A 135 14.49 -14.44 -4.80
C LYS A 135 13.05 -14.61 -5.26
N ASP A 136 12.16 -14.82 -4.32
CA ASP A 136 10.73 -14.63 -4.56
C ASP A 136 10.38 -13.17 -4.28
N LEU A 137 9.72 -12.51 -5.23
CA LEU A 137 9.31 -11.12 -5.11
C LEU A 137 7.87 -10.95 -5.58
N VAL A 138 7.13 -10.09 -4.89
CA VAL A 138 5.75 -9.75 -5.25
C VAL A 138 5.71 -8.56 -6.19
N PHE A 139 5.25 -8.82 -7.40
CA PHE A 139 4.98 -7.83 -8.43
C PHE A 139 3.55 -7.33 -8.31
N VAL A 140 3.35 -6.03 -8.54
CA VAL A 140 2.05 -5.44 -8.85
C VAL A 140 1.87 -5.46 -10.35
N VAL A 141 0.82 -6.10 -10.84
CA VAL A 141 0.52 -6.18 -12.27
C VAL A 141 -0.86 -5.59 -12.55
N PRO A 142 -1.10 -5.00 -13.74
CA PRO A 142 -2.42 -4.54 -14.11
C PRO A 142 -3.35 -5.72 -14.38
N ASN A 143 -4.56 -5.68 -13.84
CA ASN A 143 -5.56 -6.72 -14.04
C ASN A 143 -6.17 -6.62 -15.45
N ARG A 144 -5.95 -7.64 -16.28
CA ARG A 144 -6.48 -7.70 -17.66
C ARG A 144 -8.00 -7.85 -17.69
N ASP A 145 -8.59 -8.41 -16.66
CA ASP A 145 -10.04 -8.68 -16.57
C ASP A 145 -10.82 -7.46 -16.02
N ALA A 146 -10.13 -6.42 -15.56
CA ALA A 146 -10.72 -5.19 -15.05
C ALA A 146 -11.33 -4.27 -16.13
N GLY A 147 -11.22 -4.67 -17.40
CA GLY A 147 -11.63 -3.89 -18.56
C GLY A 147 -10.51 -2.97 -19.06
N GLN A 148 -10.52 -2.70 -20.37
CA GLN A 148 -9.42 -2.05 -21.09
C GLN A 148 -8.97 -0.72 -20.46
N THR A 149 -9.93 0.18 -20.17
CA THR A 149 -9.64 1.49 -19.60
C THR A 149 -8.94 1.38 -18.23
N LEU A 150 -9.41 0.46 -17.38
CA LEU A 150 -8.88 0.31 -16.03
C LEU A 150 -7.52 -0.38 -16.05
N TYR A 151 -7.34 -1.36 -16.93
CA TYR A 151 -6.06 -1.99 -17.23
C TYR A 151 -5.01 -0.95 -17.66
N GLU A 152 -5.35 -0.08 -18.63
CA GLU A 152 -4.43 0.95 -19.13
C GLU A 152 -4.03 1.94 -18.03
N LYS A 153 -5.01 2.41 -17.24
CA LYS A 153 -4.70 3.30 -16.11
C LYS A 153 -3.85 2.63 -15.05
N ALA A 154 -4.11 1.36 -14.72
CA ALA A 154 -3.30 0.59 -13.77
C ALA A 154 -1.87 0.40 -14.28
N PHE A 155 -1.71 0.06 -15.57
CA PHE A 155 -0.41 -0.05 -16.22
C PHE A 155 0.37 1.27 -16.13
N ASN A 156 -0.26 2.39 -16.52
CA ASN A 156 0.35 3.71 -16.46
C ASN A 156 0.72 4.09 -15.02
N THR A 157 -0.09 3.71 -14.03
CA THR A 157 0.19 3.95 -12.61
C THR A 157 1.42 3.17 -12.15
N ILE A 158 1.49 1.87 -12.47
CA ILE A 158 2.65 1.02 -12.13
C ILE A 158 3.93 1.58 -12.75
N ALA A 159 3.87 1.98 -14.02
CA ALA A 159 5.00 2.53 -14.76
C ALA A 159 5.44 3.89 -14.20
N HIS A 160 4.50 4.82 -14.00
CA HIS A 160 4.78 6.16 -13.51
C HIS A 160 5.43 6.13 -12.12
N PHE A 161 4.83 5.39 -11.19
CA PHE A 161 5.33 5.29 -9.82
C PHE A 161 6.44 4.26 -9.65
N GLN A 162 6.79 3.50 -10.69
CA GLN A 162 7.77 2.41 -10.62
C GLN A 162 7.48 1.44 -9.45
N LEU A 163 6.23 0.98 -9.34
CA LEU A 163 5.79 0.18 -8.18
C LEU A 163 6.50 -1.17 -8.04
N ASN A 164 7.18 -1.64 -9.08
CA ASN A 164 7.98 -2.87 -9.08
C ASN A 164 9.47 -2.58 -9.19
N MET A 165 9.95 -1.55 -8.48
CA MET A 165 11.28 -0.97 -8.72
C MET A 165 11.33 -0.32 -10.11
N GLN A 166 12.50 0.23 -10.47
CA GLN A 166 12.80 0.66 -11.83
C GLN A 166 12.59 -0.51 -12.80
N LEU A 167 11.50 -0.46 -13.58
CA LEU A 167 11.06 -1.53 -14.48
C LEU A 167 12.13 -1.95 -15.49
N GLU A 168 13.03 -1.02 -15.84
CA GLU A 168 14.19 -1.27 -16.72
C GLU A 168 15.15 -2.34 -16.19
N PHE A 169 15.13 -2.64 -14.89
CA PHE A 169 15.94 -3.70 -14.31
C PHE A 169 15.35 -5.09 -14.55
N TYR A 170 14.05 -5.20 -14.78
CA TYR A 170 13.37 -6.48 -14.90
C TYR A 170 13.21 -6.89 -16.36
N ASN A 171 13.77 -8.05 -16.72
CA ASN A 171 13.53 -8.68 -18.01
C ASN A 171 12.52 -9.81 -17.84
N GLU A 172 11.29 -9.57 -18.30
CA GLU A 172 10.20 -10.54 -18.19
C GLU A 172 10.46 -11.83 -18.99
N ASN A 173 11.18 -11.75 -20.12
CA ASN A 173 11.47 -12.93 -20.95
C ASN A 173 12.47 -13.88 -20.28
N THR A 174 13.41 -13.35 -19.50
CA THR A 174 14.46 -14.15 -18.84
C THR A 174 14.19 -14.39 -17.36
N GLY A 175 13.25 -13.65 -16.76
CA GLY A 175 12.99 -13.65 -15.32
C GLY A 175 14.15 -13.06 -14.50
N GLU A 176 15.00 -12.24 -15.13
CA GLU A 176 16.16 -11.63 -14.49
C GLU A 176 15.85 -10.21 -14.01
N LEU A 177 16.23 -9.91 -12.78
CA LEU A 177 16.19 -8.57 -12.20
C LEU A 177 17.63 -8.08 -12.01
N ARG A 178 18.09 -7.24 -12.94
CA ARG A 178 19.46 -6.74 -13.04
C ARG A 178 19.59 -5.38 -12.35
N VAL A 179 19.99 -5.39 -11.09
CA VAL A 179 20.07 -4.20 -10.24
C VAL A 179 21.50 -3.64 -10.23
N PRO A 180 21.71 -2.35 -10.53
CA PRO A 180 23.02 -1.72 -10.41
C PRO A 180 23.56 -1.78 -8.96
N LEU A 181 24.87 -1.95 -8.80
CA LEU A 181 25.53 -2.06 -7.49
C LEU A 181 25.25 -0.85 -6.60
N ALA A 182 25.24 0.36 -7.17
CA ALA A 182 24.90 1.59 -6.44
C ALA A 182 23.48 1.53 -5.85
N VAL A 183 22.48 1.14 -6.65
CA VAL A 183 21.09 1.00 -6.19
C VAL A 183 20.95 -0.10 -5.13
N HIS A 184 21.62 -1.23 -5.34
CA HIS A 184 21.64 -2.33 -4.38
C HIS A 184 22.25 -1.91 -3.03
N ALA A 185 23.36 -1.19 -3.05
CA ALA A 185 24.08 -0.74 -1.86
C ALA A 185 23.29 0.33 -1.08
N GLU A 186 22.66 1.28 -1.77
CA GLU A 186 21.84 2.33 -1.16
C GLU A 186 20.55 1.79 -0.54
N ARG A 187 20.03 0.65 -1.04
CA ARG A 187 18.73 0.10 -0.66
C ARG A 187 17.63 1.17 -0.71
N SER A 188 17.69 2.04 -1.72
CA SER A 188 16.85 3.23 -1.81
C SER A 188 15.37 2.89 -2.01
N ASP A 189 15.07 1.94 -2.90
CA ASP A 189 13.71 1.44 -3.14
C ASP A 189 13.50 0.02 -2.57
N ASN A 190 12.81 -0.06 -1.43
CA ASN A 190 12.48 -1.33 -0.78
C ASN A 190 11.02 -1.78 -0.99
N ARG A 191 10.28 -1.15 -1.90
CA ARG A 191 8.83 -1.37 -2.06
C ARG A 191 8.50 -2.84 -2.32
N MET A 192 9.19 -3.46 -3.27
CA MET A 192 8.97 -4.88 -3.59
C MET A 192 9.30 -5.79 -2.40
N PHE A 193 10.39 -5.54 -1.67
CA PHE A 193 10.77 -6.35 -0.53
C PHE A 193 9.77 -6.23 0.62
N LYS A 194 9.31 -5.02 0.93
CA LYS A 194 8.28 -4.79 1.97
C LYS A 194 6.95 -5.44 1.59
N ARG A 195 6.56 -5.33 0.33
CA ARG A 195 5.37 -6.01 -0.20
C ARG A 195 5.48 -7.52 -0.11
N THR A 196 6.64 -8.07 -0.45
CA THR A 196 6.92 -9.51 -0.37
C THR A 196 6.86 -9.99 1.08
N ALA A 197 7.44 -9.24 2.02
CA ALA A 197 7.34 -9.56 3.44
C ALA A 197 5.89 -9.58 3.92
N ALA A 198 5.07 -8.60 3.53
CA ALA A 198 3.64 -8.58 3.86
C ALA A 198 2.89 -9.78 3.25
N TRP A 199 3.22 -10.17 2.02
CA TRP A 199 2.64 -11.36 1.37
C TRP A 199 2.95 -12.64 2.14
N MET A 200 4.21 -12.86 2.48
CA MET A 200 4.65 -14.04 3.24
C MET A 200 3.99 -14.08 4.62
N GLU A 201 3.97 -12.95 5.33
CA GLU A 201 3.36 -12.86 6.65
C GLU A 201 1.84 -13.08 6.60
N ALA A 202 1.16 -12.62 5.54
CA ALA A 202 -0.24 -12.90 5.31
C ALA A 202 -0.51 -14.39 5.06
N HIS A 203 0.32 -15.03 4.23
CA HIS A 203 0.26 -16.47 3.98
C HIS A 203 0.43 -17.27 5.27
N ASP A 204 1.46 -16.95 6.05
CA ASP A 204 1.76 -17.63 7.30
C ASP A 204 0.66 -17.39 8.35
N SER A 205 0.06 -16.19 8.36
CA SER A 205 -1.07 -15.87 9.23
C SER A 205 -2.30 -16.73 8.93
N VAL A 206 -2.65 -16.92 7.64
CA VAL A 206 -3.75 -17.81 7.25
C VAL A 206 -3.46 -19.26 7.64
N LYS A 207 -2.22 -19.71 7.44
CA LYS A 207 -1.79 -21.05 7.84
C LYS A 207 -1.94 -21.27 9.35
N ARG A 208 -1.44 -20.34 10.17
CA ARG A 208 -1.56 -20.39 11.64
C ARG A 208 -3.02 -20.37 12.09
N LEU A 209 -3.88 -19.58 11.45
CA LEU A 209 -5.30 -19.53 11.76
C LEU A 209 -5.97 -20.89 11.51
N ARG A 210 -5.70 -21.53 10.37
CA ARG A 210 -6.23 -22.87 10.05
C ARG A 210 -5.74 -23.94 11.01
N GLU A 211 -4.46 -23.90 11.37
CA GLU A 211 -3.87 -24.80 12.36
C GLU A 211 -4.54 -24.64 13.72
N LEU A 212 -4.79 -23.40 14.16
CA LEU A 212 -5.53 -23.10 15.38
C LEU A 212 -6.96 -23.66 15.31
N GLU A 213 -7.70 -23.42 14.24
CA GLU A 213 -9.07 -23.90 14.07
C GLU A 213 -9.13 -25.45 14.09
N GLY A 214 -8.13 -26.12 13.51
CA GLY A 214 -7.99 -27.58 13.58
C GLY A 214 -7.70 -28.11 14.99
N HIS A 215 -6.88 -27.42 15.79
CA HIS A 215 -6.55 -27.83 17.16
C HIS A 215 -7.65 -27.47 18.18
N ALA A 216 -8.26 -26.30 18.04
CA ALA A 216 -9.27 -25.79 18.98
C ALA A 216 -10.53 -26.67 19.02
N ALA A 217 -10.79 -27.46 17.96
CA ALA A 217 -11.84 -28.47 17.97
C ALA A 217 -11.66 -29.57 19.04
N ASN A 218 -10.43 -29.80 19.51
CA ASN A 218 -10.08 -30.89 20.43
C ASN A 218 -9.27 -30.45 21.67
N GLY A 219 -8.99 -29.16 21.82
CA GLY A 219 -8.14 -28.62 22.88
C GLY A 219 -8.90 -28.04 24.08
N PRO A 220 -8.24 -27.86 25.24
CA PRO A 220 -8.81 -27.11 26.37
C PRO A 220 -8.84 -25.60 26.07
N GLY A 221 -9.95 -24.94 26.39
CA GLY A 221 -10.13 -23.49 26.21
C GLY A 221 -11.44 -23.13 25.50
N ASP A 222 -11.72 -21.84 25.34
CA ASP A 222 -12.82 -21.34 24.50
C ASP A 222 -12.30 -21.09 23.08
N PRO A 223 -12.65 -21.92 22.08
CA PRO A 223 -12.22 -21.76 20.70
C PRO A 223 -12.57 -20.39 20.11
N ALA A 224 -13.71 -19.81 20.50
CA ALA A 224 -14.15 -18.52 19.98
C ALA A 224 -13.28 -17.37 20.51
N LEU A 225 -12.85 -17.46 21.78
CA LEU A 225 -11.93 -16.48 22.37
C LEU A 225 -10.55 -16.56 21.71
N LEU A 226 -9.98 -17.76 21.56
CA LEU A 226 -8.69 -17.96 20.91
C LEU A 226 -8.70 -17.44 19.46
N ARG A 227 -9.76 -17.78 18.71
CA ARG A 227 -9.93 -17.29 17.35
C ARG A 227 -9.94 -15.77 17.28
N ARG A 228 -10.70 -15.12 18.18
CA ARG A 228 -10.77 -13.65 18.25
C ARG A 228 -9.40 -13.02 18.52
N MET A 229 -8.64 -13.54 19.49
CA MET A 229 -7.31 -13.02 19.81
C MET A 229 -6.34 -13.15 18.63
N PHE A 230 -6.39 -14.27 17.90
CA PHE A 230 -5.58 -14.46 16.69
C PHE A 230 -5.95 -13.50 15.57
N ILE A 231 -7.25 -13.30 15.31
CA ILE A 231 -7.69 -12.30 14.32
C ILE A 231 -7.21 -10.90 14.69
N GLN A 232 -7.30 -10.52 15.98
CA GLN A 232 -6.80 -9.23 16.45
C GLN A 232 -5.29 -9.09 16.23
N GLN A 233 -4.52 -10.13 16.53
CA GLN A 233 -3.08 -10.14 16.29
C GLN A 233 -2.74 -10.02 14.80
N ILE A 234 -3.46 -10.73 13.92
CA ILE A 234 -3.34 -10.63 12.46
C ILE A 234 -3.63 -9.21 11.99
N ALA A 235 -4.73 -8.62 12.46
CA ALA A 235 -5.13 -7.26 12.12
C ALA A 235 -4.04 -6.24 12.50
N MET A 236 -3.52 -6.34 13.73
CA MET A 236 -2.42 -5.51 14.20
C MET A 236 -1.18 -5.66 13.32
N THR A 237 -0.76 -6.88 13.00
CA THR A 237 0.40 -7.12 12.14
C THR A 237 0.20 -6.54 10.74
N ALA A 238 -0.98 -6.74 10.14
CA ALA A 238 -1.29 -6.19 8.83
C ALA A 238 -1.26 -4.67 8.80
N TRP A 239 -1.76 -4.02 9.85
CA TRP A 239 -1.62 -2.59 10.00
C TRP A 239 -0.14 -2.21 10.10
N TYR A 240 0.62 -2.66 11.10
CA TYR A 240 1.98 -2.17 11.28
C TYR A 240 2.94 -2.50 10.12
N SER A 241 2.70 -3.57 9.37
CA SER A 241 3.51 -3.93 8.20
C SER A 241 3.19 -3.15 6.92
N GLY A 242 2.02 -2.49 6.86
CA GLY A 242 1.52 -1.83 5.66
C GLY A 242 1.17 -2.83 4.55
N ASN A 243 1.10 -2.37 3.30
CA ASN A 243 0.69 -3.19 2.15
C ASN A 243 -0.69 -3.85 2.36
N TRP A 244 -1.64 -3.10 2.91
CA TRP A 244 -2.99 -3.58 3.23
C TRP A 244 -3.65 -4.36 2.09
N SER A 245 -3.49 -3.92 0.84
CA SER A 245 -4.12 -4.60 -0.29
C SER A 245 -3.52 -5.98 -0.56
N VAL A 246 -2.24 -6.19 -0.24
CA VAL A 246 -1.62 -7.53 -0.27
C VAL A 246 -2.26 -8.45 0.75
N TRP A 247 -2.42 -7.96 1.99
CA TRP A 247 -3.08 -8.72 3.06
C TRP A 247 -4.48 -9.15 2.65
N MET A 248 -5.27 -8.22 2.13
CA MET A 248 -6.62 -8.51 1.65
C MET A 248 -6.63 -9.52 0.51
N THR A 249 -5.74 -9.36 -0.48
CA THR A 249 -5.63 -10.28 -1.61
C THR A 249 -5.29 -11.70 -1.14
N VAL A 250 -4.25 -11.84 -0.31
CA VAL A 250 -3.79 -13.15 0.17
C VAL A 250 -4.85 -13.83 1.01
N PHE A 251 -5.48 -13.11 1.95
CA PHE A 251 -6.55 -13.68 2.77
C PHE A 251 -7.73 -14.09 1.90
N TYR A 252 -8.21 -13.21 1.01
CA TYR A 252 -9.35 -13.52 0.16
C TYR A 252 -9.09 -14.73 -0.74
N GLN A 253 -7.94 -14.79 -1.41
CA GLN A 253 -7.56 -15.91 -2.28
C GLN A 253 -7.46 -17.25 -1.55
N GLN A 254 -7.13 -17.23 -0.26
CA GLN A 254 -6.97 -18.47 0.50
C GLN A 254 -8.23 -18.87 1.25
N THR A 255 -8.97 -17.92 1.83
CA THR A 255 -10.09 -18.24 2.70
C THR A 255 -11.43 -18.13 2.01
N GLU A 256 -11.54 -17.28 0.98
CA GLU A 256 -12.81 -16.85 0.36
C GLU A 256 -13.85 -16.37 1.39
N ASP A 257 -13.39 -16.04 2.61
CA ASP A 257 -14.22 -15.75 3.78
C ASP A 257 -14.28 -14.24 4.00
N LEU A 258 -15.35 -13.64 3.49
CA LEU A 258 -15.61 -12.22 3.64
C LEU A 258 -15.86 -11.81 5.09
N ASP A 259 -16.45 -12.69 5.91
CA ASP A 259 -16.75 -12.37 7.31
C ASP A 259 -15.47 -12.33 8.13
N LEU A 260 -14.53 -13.24 7.85
CA LEU A 260 -13.18 -13.17 8.41
C LEU A 260 -12.47 -11.88 8.00
N LEU A 261 -12.51 -11.52 6.72
CA LEU A 261 -11.88 -10.28 6.24
C LEU A 261 -12.51 -9.04 6.88
N ARG A 262 -13.83 -8.99 7.03
CA ARG A 262 -14.55 -7.92 7.75
C ARG A 262 -14.12 -7.86 9.20
N THR A 263 -14.08 -9.01 9.89
CA THR A 263 -13.69 -9.09 11.30
C THR A 263 -12.23 -8.70 11.52
N ALA A 264 -11.34 -9.10 10.62
CA ALA A 264 -9.92 -8.79 10.69
C ALA A 264 -9.61 -7.33 10.31
N PHE A 265 -10.24 -6.81 9.25
CA PHE A 265 -9.76 -5.60 8.60
C PHE A 265 -10.77 -4.45 8.51
N ALA A 266 -12.06 -4.69 8.75
CA ALA A 266 -13.11 -3.66 8.75
C ALA A 266 -13.54 -3.26 10.18
N GLY A 267 -13.69 -4.23 11.08
CA GLY A 267 -14.32 -4.04 12.40
C GLY A 267 -13.43 -3.48 13.50
N ASN A 268 -12.13 -3.33 13.28
CA ASN A 268 -11.21 -2.94 14.34
C ASN A 268 -10.95 -1.42 14.27
N ILE A 269 -11.60 -0.67 15.16
CA ILE A 269 -11.13 0.67 15.54
C ILE A 269 -9.73 0.47 16.10
N HIS A 270 -8.74 1.16 15.54
CA HIS A 270 -7.39 1.10 16.09
C HIS A 270 -7.39 1.76 17.48
N GLU A 271 -7.35 0.96 18.55
CA GLU A 271 -7.46 1.47 19.94
C GLU A 271 -6.39 2.53 20.28
N PHE A 272 -5.27 2.55 19.57
CA PHE A 272 -4.18 3.53 19.76
C PHE A 272 -4.21 4.74 18.82
N SER A 273 -5.08 4.79 17.80
CA SER A 273 -5.11 5.88 16.82
C SER A 273 -6.51 6.34 16.42
N GLY A 274 -7.57 5.66 16.87
CA GLY A 274 -8.96 5.98 16.51
C GLY A 274 -9.31 5.72 15.05
N LEU A 275 -8.38 5.22 14.22
CA LEU A 275 -8.58 4.95 12.81
C LEU A 275 -9.78 4.02 12.60
N ARG A 276 -10.81 4.53 11.92
CA ARG A 276 -11.91 3.73 11.38
C ARG A 276 -11.59 3.36 9.94
N ASN A 277 -11.59 2.08 9.65
CA ASN A 277 -11.64 1.61 8.27
C ASN A 277 -13.13 1.62 7.87
N ASP A 278 -13.70 2.80 7.63
CA ASP A 278 -15.09 2.98 7.15
C ASP A 278 -15.18 2.55 5.67
N ASN A 279 -14.85 1.28 5.41
CA ASN A 279 -14.71 0.68 4.10
C ASN A 279 -15.67 -0.52 3.94
N ASP A 280 -16.85 -0.45 4.54
CA ASP A 280 -17.93 -1.44 4.33
C ASP A 280 -18.27 -1.62 2.83
N ALA A 281 -18.06 -0.58 2.03
CA ALA A 281 -18.21 -0.61 0.57
C ALA A 281 -17.26 -1.59 -0.12
N LEU A 282 -16.11 -1.94 0.48
CA LEU A 282 -15.16 -2.92 -0.09
C LEU A 282 -15.63 -4.37 0.03
N PHE A 283 -16.63 -4.63 0.88
CA PHE A 283 -17.17 -5.96 1.13
C PHE A 283 -18.58 -6.18 0.58
N SER A 284 -19.13 -5.18 -0.13
CA SER A 284 -20.37 -5.34 -0.88
C SER A 284 -20.03 -6.01 -2.22
N ILE A 285 -20.39 -7.29 -2.37
CA ILE A 285 -20.37 -7.98 -3.67
C ILE A 285 -21.53 -7.46 -4.51
#